data_AF-A0A7J8WNK3-F1
#
_entry.id   AF-A0A7J8WNK3-F1
#
_cell.length_a   1.000
_cell.length_b   1.000
_cell.length_c   1.000
_cell.angle_alpha   90.00
_cell.angle_beta   90.00
_cell.angle_gamma   90.00
#
_symmetry.space_group_name_H-M   'P 1'
#
loop_
_entity.id
_entity.type
_entity.pdbx_description
1 polymer ?
#
loop_
_entity_poly.entity_id
_entity_poly.type
_entity_poly.pdbx_seq_one_letter_code
_entity_poly.pdbx_strand_id
1 'polypeptide(L)' 'MIPTLLTATSVFIIAFIVAPPVDIDGIREPIFGSLLYGNNIIFGAIILTSAAIGLHFYPIWEAVSVDEW' A
#
# COMPACT_ATOMS: atom_id res chain seq x y z
N MET A 1 -3.67 21.37 -6.55
CA MET A 1 -4.88 20.52 -6.56
C MET A 1 -4.88 19.51 -7.70
N ILE A 2 -4.82 19.93 -8.97
CA ILE A 2 -4.91 19.00 -10.11
C ILE A 2 -3.82 17.91 -10.08
N PRO A 3 -2.50 18.22 -9.98
CA PRO A 3 -1.49 17.18 -10.03
C PRO A 3 -1.57 16.22 -8.83
N THR A 4 -1.82 16.77 -7.64
CA THR A 4 -1.90 15.99 -6.40
C THR A 4 -3.08 15.01 -6.39
N LEU A 5 -4.25 15.42 -6.92
CA LEU A 5 -5.41 14.52 -7.01
C LEU A 5 -5.20 13.44 -8.07
N LEU A 6 -4.64 13.79 -9.23
CA LEU A 6 -4.36 12.81 -10.27
C LEU A 6 -3.38 11.74 -9.80
N THR A 7 -2.30 12.14 -9.10
CA THR A 7 -1.35 11.19 -8.51
C THR A 7 -2.02 10.29 -7.46
N ALA A 8 -2.80 10.87 -6.54
CA ALA A 8 -3.47 10.07 -5.50
C ALA A 8 -4.47 9.07 -6.11
N THR A 9 -5.26 9.48 -7.10
CA THR A 9 -6.23 8.62 -7.78
C THR A 9 -5.55 7.51 -8.59
N SER A 10 -4.48 7.82 -9.33
CA SER A 10 -3.78 6.80 -10.13
C SER A 10 -3.13 5.73 -9.24
N VAL A 11 -2.45 6.14 -8.16
CA VAL A 11 -1.83 5.23 -7.21
C VAL A 11 -2.88 4.38 -6.48
N PHE A 12 -3.98 5.00 -6.05
CA PHE A 12 -5.08 4.27 -5.38
C PHE A 12 -5.66 3.17 -6.28
N ILE A 13 -5.96 3.48 -7.54
CA ILE A 13 -6.55 2.50 -8.47
C ILE A 13 -5.60 1.32 -8.69
N ILE A 14 -4.31 1.60 -8.93
CA ILE A 14 -3.31 0.55 -9.14
C ILE A 14 -3.19 -0.32 -7.89
N ALA A 15 -2.97 0.31 -6.72
CA ALA A 15 -2.76 -0.42 -5.47
C ALA A 15 -3.99 -1.28 -5.08
N PHE A 16 -5.20 -0.76 -5.26
CA PHE A 16 -6.43 -1.50 -4.94
C PHE A 16 -6.58 -2.77 -5.78
N ILE A 17 -6.09 -2.75 -7.01
CA ILE A 17 -6.18 -3.90 -7.91
C ILE A 17 -5.03 -4.88 -7.66
N VAL A 18 -3.78 -4.39 -7.55
CA VAL A 18 -2.58 -5.25 -7.68
C VAL A 18 -1.59 -5.21 -6.50
N ALA A 19 -1.80 -4.40 -5.47
CA ALA A 19 -0.81 -4.28 -4.39
C ALA A 19 -0.55 -5.64 -3.71
N PRO A 20 0.71 -5.97 -3.41
CA PRO A 20 1.05 -7.17 -2.64
C PRO A 20 0.55 -7.06 -1.19
N PRO A 21 0.60 -8.17 -0.42
CA PRO A 21 0.26 -8.16 0.99
C PRO A 21 1.18 -7.25 1.81
N VAL A 22 0.64 -6.50 2.77
CA VAL A 22 1.37 -5.49 3.55
C VAL A 22 1.36 -5.82 5.04
N ASP A 23 2.52 -5.72 5.70
CA ASP A 23 2.69 -5.96 7.15
C ASP A 23 2.37 -4.71 7.98
N ILE A 24 1.08 -4.49 8.25
CA ILE A 24 0.58 -3.31 8.97
C ILE A 24 1.15 -3.18 10.39
N ASP A 25 1.32 -4.30 11.10
CA ASP A 25 1.73 -4.30 12.50
C ASP A 25 3.25 -4.39 12.68
N GLY A 26 4.00 -4.62 11.59
CA GLY A 26 5.46 -4.75 11.63
C GLY A 26 5.94 -6.03 12.32
N ILE A 27 5.08 -7.05 12.41
CA ILE A 27 5.35 -8.33 13.08
C ILE A 27 5.62 -9.47 12.09
N ARG A 28 5.77 -9.14 10.79
CA ARG A 28 5.97 -10.06 9.67
C ARG A 28 4.73 -10.92 9.36
N GLU A 29 3.55 -10.37 9.58
CA GLU A 29 2.27 -11.00 9.25
C GLU A 29 1.51 -10.14 8.21
N PRO A 30 1.80 -10.34 6.92
CA PRO A 30 1.25 -9.46 5.90
C PRO A 30 -0.24 -9.74 5.62
N ILE A 31 -0.99 -8.67 5.37
CA ILE A 31 -2.43 -8.69 5.12
C ILE A 31 -2.72 -8.46 3.64
N PHE A 32 -3.57 -9.31 3.07
CA PHE A 32 -4.01 -9.21 1.68
C PHE A 32 -5.10 -8.14 1.55
N GLY A 33 -4.83 -7.04 0.84
CA GLY A 33 -5.79 -5.94 0.65
C GLY A 33 -6.36 -5.79 -0.77
N SER A 34 -5.67 -6.29 -1.79
CA SER A 34 -6.03 -6.01 -3.19
C SER A 34 -6.88 -7.10 -3.84
N LEU A 35 -7.50 -6.76 -4.98
CA LEU A 35 -8.42 -7.65 -5.70
C LEU A 35 -7.75 -8.89 -6.28
N LEU A 36 -6.57 -8.75 -6.90
CA LEU A 36 -5.84 -9.90 -7.47
C LEU A 36 -5.32 -10.86 -6.40
N TYR A 37 -5.28 -10.41 -5.15
CA TYR A 37 -4.88 -11.20 -4.00
C TYR A 37 -6.06 -11.77 -3.21
N GLY A 38 -7.24 -11.88 -3.84
CA GLY A 38 -8.38 -12.64 -3.33
C GLY A 38 -9.45 -11.81 -2.62
N ASN A 39 -9.34 -10.48 -2.64
CA ASN A 39 -10.40 -9.61 -2.12
C ASN A 39 -11.48 -9.30 -3.17
N ASN A 40 -12.69 -8.98 -2.69
CA ASN A 40 -13.75 -8.39 -3.49
C ASN A 40 -13.92 -6.90 -3.15
N ILE A 41 -14.90 -6.22 -3.74
CA ILE A 41 -15.12 -4.78 -3.51
C ILE A 41 -15.44 -4.43 -2.04
N ILE A 42 -15.99 -5.37 -1.26
CA ILE A 42 -16.35 -5.13 0.14
C ILE A 42 -15.15 -5.35 1.07
N PHE A 43 -14.33 -6.36 0.80
CA PHE A 43 -13.17 -6.71 1.64
C PHE A 43 -11.86 -6.05 1.18
N GLY A 44 -11.81 -5.55 -0.06
CA GLY A 44 -10.64 -4.89 -0.60
C GLY A 44 -10.35 -3.59 0.13
N ALA A 45 -9.07 -3.36 0.45
CA ALA A 45 -8.61 -2.16 1.13
C ALA A 45 -7.15 -1.85 0.76
N ILE A 46 -6.79 -0.58 0.84
CA ILE A 46 -5.38 -0.18 0.90
C ILE A 46 -4.94 -0.33 2.36
N ILE A 47 -4.04 -1.27 2.61
CA ILE A 47 -3.50 -1.52 3.95
C ILE A 47 -2.62 -0.34 4.37
N LEU A 48 -2.70 0.04 5.64
CA LEU A 48 -1.93 1.15 6.21
C LEU A 48 -0.43 0.81 6.26
N THR A 49 0.39 1.85 6.41
CA THR A 49 1.84 1.71 6.57
C THR A 49 2.20 0.86 7.80
N SER A 50 3.32 0.16 7.74
CA SER A 50 3.80 -0.70 8.83
C SER A 50 4.10 0.10 10.10
N ALA A 51 3.70 -0.42 11.26
CA ALA A 51 4.08 0.14 12.55
C ALA A 51 5.60 0.14 12.78
N ALA A 52 6.36 -0.69 12.06
CA ALA A 52 7.83 -0.67 12.06
C ALA A 52 8.42 0.63 11.47
N ILE A 53 7.70 1.30 10.55
CA ILE A 53 8.06 2.63 10.02
C ILE A 53 7.71 3.73 11.04
N GLY A 54 6.70 3.52 11.88
CA GLY A 54 6.26 4.49 12.87
C GLY A 54 5.80 5.80 12.24
N LEU A 55 6.43 6.91 12.62
CA LEU A 55 6.14 8.26 12.09
C LEU A 55 7.21 8.77 11.11
N HIS A 56 8.12 7.90 10.67
CA HIS A 56 9.12 8.27 9.70
C HIS A 56 8.47 8.55 8.33
N PHE A 57 8.99 9.55 7.63
CA PHE A 57 8.55 9.84 6.26
C PHE A 57 9.14 8.79 5.32
N TYR A 58 8.27 8.02 4.66
CA TYR A 58 8.66 6.87 3.83
C TYR A 58 8.26 7.06 2.36
N PRO A 59 8.98 7.92 1.61
CA PRO A 59 8.81 8.06 0.17
C PRO A 59 9.44 6.87 -0.58
N ILE A 60 9.08 6.69 -1.85
CA ILE A 60 9.58 5.59 -2.71
C ILE A 60 11.11 5.49 -2.72
N TRP A 61 11.82 6.62 -2.64
CA TRP A 61 13.30 6.64 -2.66
C TRP A 61 13.97 6.36 -1.31
N GLU A 62 13.20 6.16 -0.25
CA GLU A 62 13.72 5.68 1.04
C GLU A 62 13.86 4.15 1.05
N ALA A 63 13.08 3.46 0.21
CA ALA A 63 13.15 2.02 0.04
C ALA A 63 14.35 1.61 -0.82
N VAL A 64 14.88 0.41 -0.55
CA VAL A 64 15.94 -0.25 -1.30
C VAL A 64 15.43 -0.76 -2.66
N SER A 65 14.14 -1.06 -2.79
CA SER A 65 13.52 -1.48 -4.04
C SER A 65 12.01 -1.17 -4.06
N VAL A 66 11.40 -1.27 -5.25
CA VAL A 66 9.94 -1.15 -5.43
C VAL A 66 9.18 -2.31 -4.76
N ASP A 67 9.82 -3.47 -4.60
CA ASP A 67 9.21 -4.63 -3.95
C ASP A 67 9.24 -4.53 -2.41
N GLU A 68 10.20 -3.78 -1.86
CA GLU A 68 10.27 -3.50 -0.42
C GLU A 68 9.33 -2.36 -0.02
N TRP A 69 9.13 -1.38 -0.91
CA TRP A 69 8.20 -0.27 -0.73
C TRP A 69 6.73 -0.69 -0.77
#